data_AF-A0AAV4IY39-F1
#
_entry.id   AF-A0AAV4IY39-F1
#
_cell.length_a   1.000
_cell.length_b   1.000
_cell.length_c   1.000
_cell.angle_alpha   90.00
_cell.angle_beta   90.00
_cell.angle_gamma   90.00
#
_symmetry.space_group_name_H-M   'P 1'
#
loop_
_entity.id
_entity.type
_entity.pdbx_description
1 polymer ?
#
loop_
_entity_poly.entity_id
_entity_poly.type
_entity_poly.pdbx_seq_one_letter_code
_entity_poly.pdbx_strand_id
1 'polypeptide(L)'
;MTNKRHMVAVRAPGSVPAALISESIFEHVAQALNKHPILLKELNLYQADQKDFGGHVLVNCTVRELWRRLKDTAEVDARIRQVDAFNQENMWKKRGITMTTCKYGISYFGSGHGATVTIFARDGSVQISQGGVEMGQGLYTKVAQGVAHILGVPLEKIKVRPNQGTISPNNLVSGGSIASESSMQAAIRAAEILKERMRPIREKFPEADWKELCQKSAAGKLDLTARFL
;
A
#
# COMPACT_ATOMS: atom_id res chain seq x y z
N MET A 1 -21.24 24.74 7.23
CA MET A 1 -22.02 23.70 7.96
C MET A 1 -23.43 23.67 7.41
N THR A 2 -24.12 22.52 7.42
CA THR A 2 -25.48 22.36 6.89
C THR A 2 -26.29 21.43 7.79
N ASN A 3 -27.62 21.48 7.73
CA ASN A 3 -28.51 20.58 8.50
C ASN A 3 -28.69 19.18 7.85
N LYS A 4 -27.67 18.68 7.16
CA LYS A 4 -27.66 17.32 6.57
C LYS A 4 -26.90 16.34 7.48
N ARG A 5 -27.02 15.04 7.21
CA ARG A 5 -26.25 14.00 7.91
C ARG A 5 -24.75 14.30 7.84
N HIS A 6 -24.03 14.04 8.93
CA HIS A 6 -22.58 14.24 8.98
C HIS A 6 -21.90 13.34 7.95
N MET A 7 -21.05 13.94 7.11
CA MET A 7 -20.22 13.22 6.16
C MET A 7 -19.01 12.63 6.88
N VAL A 8 -18.66 11.39 6.56
CA VAL A 8 -17.49 10.69 7.09
C VAL A 8 -16.48 10.44 5.99
N ALA A 9 -15.27 10.02 6.35
CA ALA A 9 -14.25 9.67 5.37
C ALA A 9 -14.72 8.51 4.48
N VAL A 10 -14.48 8.66 3.18
CA VAL A 10 -14.58 7.59 2.17
C VAL A 10 -13.24 7.43 1.49
N ARG A 11 -13.04 6.34 0.74
CA ARG A 11 -11.77 6.03 0.08
C ARG A 11 -11.28 7.24 -0.74
N ALA A 12 -10.01 7.61 -0.54
CA ALA A 12 -9.38 8.83 -1.07
C ALA A 12 -10.04 10.14 -0.57
N PRO A 13 -10.06 10.37 0.76
CA PRO A 13 -10.78 11.50 1.36
C PRO A 13 -10.21 12.83 0.89
N GLY A 14 -11.07 13.68 0.32
CA GLY A 14 -10.70 15.00 -0.23
C GLY A 14 -9.97 14.95 -1.58
N SER A 15 -9.20 13.91 -1.87
CA SER A 15 -8.43 13.83 -3.12
C SER A 15 -9.28 13.61 -4.36
N VAL A 16 -10.36 12.82 -4.29
CA VAL A 16 -11.25 12.58 -5.44
C VAL A 16 -11.93 13.87 -5.93
N PRO A 17 -12.61 14.67 -5.09
CA PRO A 17 -13.21 15.92 -5.55
C PRO A 17 -12.14 16.93 -6.01
N ALA A 18 -10.97 16.97 -5.37
CA ALA A 18 -9.87 17.82 -5.83
C ALA A 18 -9.38 17.43 -7.24
N ALA A 19 -9.17 16.13 -7.49
CA ALA A 19 -8.78 15.62 -8.80
C ALA A 19 -9.84 15.94 -9.87
N LEU A 20 -11.13 15.77 -9.56
CA LEU A 20 -12.21 16.14 -10.47
C LEU A 20 -12.17 17.62 -10.86
N ILE A 21 -11.94 18.51 -9.89
CA ILE A 21 -11.85 19.95 -10.13
C ILE A 21 -10.62 20.26 -11.01
N SER A 22 -9.44 19.71 -10.68
CA SER A 22 -8.24 19.89 -11.48
C SER A 22 -8.41 19.40 -12.91
N GLU A 23 -8.99 18.22 -13.11
CA GLU A 23 -9.26 17.65 -14.42
C GLU A 23 -10.26 18.50 -15.24
N SER A 24 -11.28 19.06 -14.57
CA SER A 24 -12.25 19.96 -15.20
C SER A 24 -11.59 21.28 -15.65
N ILE A 25 -10.66 21.81 -14.85
CA ILE A 25 -9.87 23.00 -15.23
C ILE A 25 -9.04 22.69 -16.47
N PHE A 26 -8.34 21.54 -16.51
CA PHE A 26 -7.57 21.14 -17.69
C PHE A 26 -8.43 21.02 -18.95
N GLU A 27 -9.66 20.51 -18.83
CA GLU A 27 -10.59 20.42 -19.95
C GLU A 27 -10.98 21.81 -20.49
N HIS A 28 -11.35 22.73 -19.60
CA HIS A 28 -11.71 24.09 -19.99
C HIS A 28 -10.53 24.85 -20.61
N VAL A 29 -9.32 24.70 -20.06
CA VAL A 29 -8.11 25.32 -20.62
C VAL A 29 -7.79 24.72 -21.99
N ALA A 30 -7.94 23.40 -22.16
CA ALA A 30 -7.74 22.74 -23.45
C ALA A 30 -8.70 23.27 -24.51
N GLN A 31 -9.98 23.42 -24.16
CA GLN A 31 -10.99 24.00 -25.04
C GLN A 31 -10.66 25.46 -25.41
N ALA A 32 -10.31 26.29 -24.42
CA ALA A 32 -9.96 27.70 -24.65
C ALA A 32 -8.73 27.87 -25.55
N LEU A 33 -7.79 26.92 -25.50
CA LEU A 33 -6.58 26.92 -26.31
C LEU A 33 -6.72 26.14 -27.63
N ASN A 34 -7.90 25.58 -27.93
CA ASN A 34 -8.14 24.68 -29.06
C ASN A 34 -7.10 23.54 -29.15
N LYS A 35 -6.80 22.90 -28.02
CA LYS A 35 -5.87 21.77 -27.89
C LYS A 35 -6.60 20.53 -27.39
N HIS A 36 -6.11 19.35 -27.77
CA HIS A 36 -6.62 18.10 -27.22
C HIS A 36 -6.26 17.98 -25.72
N PRO A 37 -7.21 17.69 -24.82
CA PRO A 37 -6.97 17.67 -23.37
C PRO A 37 -5.85 16.73 -22.93
N ILE A 38 -5.76 15.53 -23.51
CA ILE A 38 -4.68 14.57 -23.24
C ILE A 38 -3.30 15.19 -23.52
N LEU A 39 -3.13 15.88 -24.66
CA LEU A 39 -1.86 16.50 -25.03
C LEU A 39 -1.53 17.68 -24.10
N LEU A 40 -2.54 18.46 -23.71
CA LEU A 40 -2.33 19.55 -22.74
C LEU A 40 -1.87 19.00 -21.38
N LYS A 41 -2.48 17.91 -20.88
CA LYS A 41 -2.07 17.27 -19.63
C LYS A 41 -0.64 16.74 -19.72
N GLU A 42 -0.28 16.10 -20.83
CA GLU A 42 1.08 15.57 -21.08
C GLU A 42 2.16 16.65 -20.97
N LEU A 43 1.90 17.84 -21.53
CA LEU A 43 2.81 18.99 -21.45
C LEU A 43 3.02 19.48 -20.01
N ASN A 44 1.99 19.36 -19.16
CA ASN A 44 1.97 19.87 -17.80
C ASN A 44 2.32 18.84 -16.72
N LEU A 45 2.71 17.61 -17.10
CA LEU A 45 3.14 16.61 -16.13
C LEU A 45 4.37 17.08 -15.35
N TYR A 46 4.49 16.63 -14.09
CA TYR A 46 5.68 16.87 -13.30
C TYR A 46 6.95 16.31 -13.96
N GLN A 47 8.08 16.98 -13.74
CA GLN A 47 9.41 16.50 -14.10
C GLN A 47 10.12 15.90 -12.88
N ALA A 48 11.16 15.09 -13.13
CA ALA A 48 12.04 14.62 -12.07
C ALA A 48 12.64 15.81 -11.31
N ASP A 49 12.78 15.66 -9.99
CA ASP A 49 13.37 16.65 -9.08
C ASP A 49 12.63 18.01 -9.00
N GLN A 50 11.49 18.13 -9.67
CA GLN A 50 10.62 19.30 -9.54
C GLN A 50 10.05 19.37 -8.12
N LYS A 51 9.89 20.58 -7.59
CA LYS A 51 9.14 20.81 -6.34
C LYS A 51 7.64 20.84 -6.60
N ASP A 52 6.87 20.14 -5.78
CA ASP A 52 5.42 20.27 -5.81
C ASP A 52 4.94 21.54 -5.10
N PHE A 53 3.61 21.77 -5.10
CA PHE A 53 3.01 22.94 -4.46
C PHE A 53 3.35 23.06 -2.96
N GLY A 54 3.61 21.93 -2.27
CA GLY A 54 4.02 21.91 -0.88
C GLY A 54 5.54 22.06 -0.68
N GLY A 55 6.32 22.26 -1.75
CA GLY A 55 7.76 22.40 -1.69
C GLY A 55 8.55 21.08 -1.65
N HIS A 56 7.87 19.92 -1.74
CA HIS A 56 8.54 18.63 -1.72
C HIS A 56 9.20 18.34 -3.07
N VAL A 57 10.47 17.95 -3.03
CA VAL A 57 11.19 17.48 -4.23
C VAL A 57 10.64 16.12 -4.63
N LEU A 58 10.21 15.99 -5.88
CA LEU A 58 9.67 14.75 -6.44
C LEU A 58 10.79 13.77 -6.82
N VAL A 59 11.37 13.13 -5.79
CA VAL A 59 12.35 12.04 -5.96
C VAL A 59 11.65 10.84 -6.61
N ASN A 60 12.31 10.21 -7.60
CA ASN A 60 11.77 9.08 -8.37
C ASN A 60 10.39 9.37 -8.99
N CYS A 61 10.21 10.54 -9.61
CA CYS A 61 8.97 10.90 -10.29
C CYS A 61 8.72 10.02 -11.54
N THR A 62 7.89 8.98 -11.42
CA THR A 62 7.58 8.03 -12.50
C THR A 62 6.42 8.45 -13.41
N VAL A 63 5.79 9.61 -13.16
CA VAL A 63 4.51 9.98 -13.81
C VAL A 63 4.60 10.03 -15.33
N ARG A 64 5.70 10.54 -15.89
CA ARG A 64 5.92 10.64 -17.35
C ARG A 64 6.22 9.28 -17.98
N GLU A 65 6.87 8.38 -17.26
CA GLU A 65 7.09 7.00 -17.73
C GLU A 65 5.77 6.22 -17.76
N LEU A 66 5.00 6.28 -16.67
CA LEU A 66 3.68 5.65 -16.58
C LEU A 66 2.72 6.20 -17.64
N TRP A 67 2.76 7.52 -17.88
CA TRP A 67 1.98 8.16 -18.94
C TRP A 67 2.34 7.59 -20.31
N ARG A 68 3.62 7.60 -20.69
CA ARG A 68 4.06 7.05 -21.99
C ARG A 68 3.68 5.57 -22.14
N ARG A 69 3.96 4.74 -21.12
CA ARG A 69 3.62 3.31 -21.15
C ARG A 69 2.12 3.06 -21.32
N LEU A 70 1.27 3.79 -20.60
CA LEU A 70 -0.18 3.67 -20.76
C LEU A 70 -0.65 4.18 -22.13
N LYS A 71 -0.08 5.28 -22.62
CA LYS A 71 -0.37 5.84 -23.94
C LYS A 71 -0.07 4.84 -25.06
N ASP A 72 1.08 4.18 -24.96
CA ASP A 72 1.54 3.18 -25.93
C ASP A 72 0.72 1.89 -25.84
N THR A 73 0.61 1.30 -24.64
CA THR A 73 -0.07 0.00 -24.44
C THR A 73 -1.57 0.05 -24.67
N ALA A 74 -2.22 1.21 -24.48
CA ALA A 74 -3.62 1.41 -24.78
C ALA A 74 -3.88 2.04 -26.15
N GLU A 75 -2.84 2.21 -26.98
CA GLU A 75 -2.88 2.78 -28.33
C GLU A 75 -3.65 4.12 -28.40
N VAL A 76 -3.41 4.99 -27.43
CA VAL A 76 -4.24 6.18 -27.20
C VAL A 76 -4.27 7.10 -28.42
N ASP A 77 -3.13 7.35 -29.07
CA ASP A 77 -3.07 8.21 -30.26
C ASP A 77 -3.88 7.64 -31.44
N ALA A 78 -3.87 6.33 -31.64
CA ALA A 78 -4.68 5.68 -32.66
C ALA A 78 -6.18 5.77 -32.31
N ARG A 79 -6.54 5.56 -31.04
CA ARG A 79 -7.92 5.64 -30.57
C ARG A 79 -8.49 7.06 -30.60
N ILE A 80 -7.67 8.09 -30.40
CA ILE A 80 -8.08 9.50 -30.63
C ILE A 80 -8.57 9.66 -32.08
N ARG A 81 -7.75 9.25 -33.07
CA ARG A 81 -8.13 9.34 -34.49
C ARG A 81 -9.40 8.54 -34.82
N GLN A 82 -9.55 7.37 -34.22
CA GLN A 82 -10.75 6.54 -34.40
C GLN A 82 -12.00 7.19 -33.79
N VAL A 83 -11.87 7.84 -32.63
CA VAL A 83 -12.97 8.60 -32.01
C VAL A 83 -13.38 9.78 -32.89
N ASP A 84 -12.41 10.51 -33.43
CA ASP A 84 -12.67 11.65 -34.32
C ASP A 84 -13.40 11.22 -35.59
N ALA A 85 -12.91 10.17 -36.27
CA ALA A 85 -13.56 9.61 -37.45
C ALA A 85 -14.99 9.14 -37.15
N PHE A 86 -15.18 8.37 -36.06
CA PHE A 86 -16.50 7.92 -35.64
C PHE A 86 -17.45 9.10 -35.39
N ASN A 87 -16.96 10.15 -34.72
CA ASN A 87 -17.76 11.32 -34.39
C ASN A 87 -18.12 12.18 -35.62
N GLN A 88 -17.32 12.16 -36.68
CA GLN A 88 -17.64 12.81 -37.96
C GLN A 88 -18.74 12.06 -38.71
N GLU A 89 -18.72 10.73 -38.66
CA GLU A 89 -19.67 9.86 -39.38
C GLU A 89 -21.01 9.65 -38.64
N ASN A 90 -21.05 9.90 -37.33
CA ASN A 90 -22.22 9.59 -36.51
C ASN A 90 -22.83 10.85 -35.87
N MET A 91 -24.04 11.22 -36.28
CA MET A 91 -24.74 12.40 -35.73
C MET A 91 -25.29 12.17 -34.32
N TRP A 92 -25.94 11.04 -34.08
CA TRP A 92 -26.72 10.76 -32.85
C TRP A 92 -26.00 9.91 -31.81
N LYS A 93 -24.80 9.42 -32.13
CA LYS A 93 -23.95 8.65 -31.22
C LYS A 93 -22.55 9.22 -31.31
N LYS A 94 -21.97 9.54 -30.16
CA LYS A 94 -20.61 10.04 -30.06
C LYS A 94 -19.78 9.12 -29.17
N ARG A 95 -18.48 9.11 -29.39
CA ARG A 95 -17.47 8.49 -28.54
C ARG A 95 -16.61 9.58 -27.90
N GLY A 96 -16.10 9.27 -26.72
CA GLY A 96 -15.12 10.09 -26.02
C GLY A 96 -13.96 9.23 -25.59
N ILE A 97 -12.78 9.83 -25.53
CA ILE A 97 -11.59 9.24 -24.96
C ILE A 97 -10.93 10.26 -24.04
N THR A 98 -10.47 9.78 -22.89
CA THR A 98 -9.67 10.59 -21.96
C THR A 98 -8.61 9.70 -21.34
N MET A 99 -7.54 10.35 -20.89
CA MET A 99 -6.45 9.75 -20.15
C MET A 99 -6.11 10.73 -19.03
N THR A 100 -6.01 10.20 -17.82
CA THR A 100 -5.72 10.96 -16.61
C THR A 100 -4.57 10.29 -15.86
N THR A 101 -3.92 11.04 -14.98
CA THR A 101 -2.85 10.57 -14.12
C THR A 101 -3.20 10.84 -12.66
N CYS A 102 -2.55 10.13 -11.75
CA CYS A 102 -2.75 10.33 -10.32
C CYS A 102 -1.40 10.41 -9.61
N LYS A 103 -1.13 11.56 -8.97
CA LYS A 103 -0.10 11.70 -7.93
C LYS A 103 -0.82 11.71 -6.58
N TYR A 104 -0.78 10.59 -5.86
CA TYR A 104 -1.41 10.46 -4.56
C TYR A 104 -0.36 10.49 -3.45
N GLY A 105 -0.40 11.52 -2.60
CA GLY A 105 0.53 11.66 -1.49
C GLY A 105 0.21 10.67 -0.37
N ILE A 106 1.23 9.95 0.10
CA ILE A 106 1.16 9.06 1.26
C ILE A 106 2.13 9.57 2.32
N SER A 107 1.64 9.73 3.54
CA SER A 107 2.47 10.02 4.70
C SER A 107 2.06 9.10 5.85
N TYR A 108 3.05 8.69 6.64
CA TYR A 108 2.80 8.01 7.90
C TYR A 108 2.38 9.05 8.95
N PHE A 109 1.37 8.73 9.73
CA PHE A 109 0.85 9.60 10.79
C PHE A 109 0.45 8.78 12.00
N GLY A 110 0.30 9.44 13.15
CA GLY A 110 -0.04 8.79 14.41
C GLY A 110 1.03 7.82 14.90
N SER A 111 0.65 6.93 15.82
CA SER A 111 1.53 5.89 16.38
C SER A 111 1.71 4.68 15.49
N GLY A 112 1.00 4.57 14.36
CA GLY A 112 1.00 3.37 13.53
C GLY A 112 0.26 2.19 14.17
N HIS A 113 0.72 0.97 13.89
CA HIS A 113 0.14 -0.27 14.42
C HIS A 113 1.25 -1.09 15.09
N GLY A 114 0.98 -1.62 16.28
CA GLY A 114 1.86 -2.58 16.93
C GLY A 114 1.59 -4.02 16.50
N ALA A 115 2.55 -4.91 16.78
CA ALA A 115 2.42 -6.34 16.55
C ALA A 115 3.11 -7.16 17.64
N THR A 116 2.57 -8.34 17.91
CA THR A 116 3.16 -9.38 18.77
C THR A 116 3.25 -10.68 17.97
N VAL A 117 4.44 -11.28 17.95
CA VAL A 117 4.72 -12.54 17.28
C VAL A 117 5.12 -13.56 18.34
N THR A 118 4.47 -14.71 18.32
CA THR A 118 4.68 -15.81 19.27
C THR A 118 4.96 -17.09 18.51
N ILE A 119 6.06 -17.77 18.84
CA ILE A 119 6.42 -19.07 18.29
C ILE A 119 6.07 -20.17 19.30
N PHE A 120 5.27 -21.15 18.88
CA PHE A 120 4.92 -22.31 19.70
C PHE A 120 5.99 -23.39 19.57
N ALA A 121 6.78 -23.56 20.62
CA ALA A 121 7.94 -24.44 20.60
C ALA A 121 7.66 -25.89 20.20
N ARG A 122 6.49 -26.43 20.55
CA ARG A 122 6.17 -27.85 20.36
C ARG A 122 6.05 -28.25 18.89
N ASP A 123 5.43 -27.42 18.07
CA ASP A 123 5.09 -27.70 16.67
C ASP A 123 5.68 -26.70 15.66
N GLY A 124 6.33 -25.64 16.16
CA GLY A 124 6.92 -24.56 15.37
C GLY A 124 5.90 -23.65 14.70
N SER A 125 4.62 -23.72 15.08
CA SER A 125 3.63 -22.77 14.57
C SER A 125 3.90 -21.36 15.10
N VAL A 126 3.56 -20.34 14.32
CA VAL A 126 3.79 -18.93 14.64
C VAL A 126 2.47 -18.20 14.61
N GLN A 127 2.11 -17.56 15.71
CA GLN A 127 0.93 -16.71 15.81
C GLN A 127 1.33 -15.23 15.80
N ILE A 128 0.56 -14.43 15.07
CA ILE A 128 0.75 -12.98 14.99
C ILE A 128 -0.54 -12.30 15.44
N SER A 129 -0.44 -11.39 16.40
CA SER A 129 -1.47 -10.40 16.72
C SER A 129 -0.97 -9.03 16.28
N GLN A 130 -1.81 -8.26 15.58
CA GLN A 130 -1.42 -6.96 15.04
C GLN A 130 -2.60 -5.97 15.12
N GLY A 131 -2.30 -4.68 15.01
CA GLY A 131 -3.27 -3.62 15.23
C GLY A 131 -4.22 -3.28 14.09
N GLY A 132 -3.90 -3.69 12.87
CA GLY A 132 -4.69 -3.43 11.68
C GLY A 132 -5.97 -4.28 11.59
N VAL A 133 -6.98 -3.72 10.94
CA VAL A 133 -8.26 -4.37 10.66
C VAL A 133 -8.25 -4.87 9.22
N GLU A 134 -8.51 -6.17 9.04
CA GLU A 134 -8.77 -6.75 7.73
C GLU A 134 -10.19 -6.39 7.28
N MET A 135 -10.31 -5.78 6.11
CA MET A 135 -11.57 -5.36 5.50
C MET A 135 -11.60 -5.66 3.99
N GLY A 136 -10.77 -6.61 3.54
CA GLY A 136 -10.68 -7.09 2.16
C GLY A 136 -9.45 -6.60 1.39
N GLN A 137 -8.58 -5.80 2.02
CA GLN A 137 -7.35 -5.29 1.42
C GLN A 137 -6.18 -6.28 1.48
N GLY A 138 -6.33 -7.41 2.19
CA GLY A 138 -5.28 -8.44 2.30
C GLY A 138 -4.17 -8.06 3.28
N LEU A 139 -4.50 -7.29 4.32
CA LEU A 139 -3.56 -6.89 5.37
C LEU A 139 -2.97 -8.12 6.07
N TYR A 140 -3.80 -9.10 6.43
CA TYR A 140 -3.32 -10.30 7.15
C TYR A 140 -2.42 -11.16 6.27
N THR A 141 -2.67 -11.17 4.96
CA THR A 141 -1.82 -11.87 3.99
C THR A 141 -0.44 -11.24 3.92
N LYS A 142 -0.36 -9.91 3.78
CA LYS A 142 0.92 -9.18 3.78
C LYS A 142 1.72 -9.40 5.06
N VAL A 143 1.07 -9.30 6.22
CA VAL A 143 1.70 -9.55 7.53
C VAL A 143 2.26 -10.96 7.61
N ALA A 144 1.48 -11.97 7.19
CA ALA A 144 1.92 -13.35 7.22
C ALA A 144 3.14 -13.59 6.31
N GLN A 145 3.11 -13.04 5.09
CA GLN A 145 4.21 -13.12 4.12
C GLN A 145 5.48 -12.45 4.65
N GLY A 146 5.36 -11.26 5.26
CA GLY A 146 6.48 -10.55 5.85
C GLY A 146 7.16 -11.35 6.96
N VAL A 147 6.39 -11.89 7.92
CA VAL A 147 6.96 -12.69 9.01
C VAL A 147 7.52 -14.03 8.52
N ALA A 148 6.84 -14.71 7.59
CA ALA A 148 7.33 -15.94 6.98
C ALA A 148 8.71 -15.73 6.32
N HIS A 149 8.86 -14.63 5.57
CA HIS A 149 10.11 -14.26 4.94
C HIS A 149 11.24 -14.01 5.96
N ILE A 150 10.96 -13.25 7.02
CA ILE A 150 11.97 -12.93 8.04
C ILE A 150 12.43 -14.18 8.80
N LEU A 151 11.50 -15.03 9.21
CA LEU A 151 11.81 -16.25 9.97
C LEU A 151 12.31 -17.40 9.08
N GLY A 152 12.13 -17.31 7.76
CA GLY A 152 12.55 -18.35 6.82
C GLY A 152 11.70 -19.62 6.92
N VAL A 153 10.39 -19.48 7.11
CA VAL A 153 9.46 -20.60 7.31
C VAL A 153 8.33 -20.60 6.27
N PRO A 154 7.73 -21.76 5.98
CA PRO A 154 6.56 -21.84 5.10
C PRO A 154 5.37 -21.04 5.65
N LEU A 155 4.57 -20.46 4.75
CA LEU A 155 3.43 -19.61 5.12
C LEU A 155 2.38 -20.37 5.97
N GLU A 156 2.28 -21.69 5.77
CA GLU A 156 1.37 -22.60 6.49
C GLU A 156 1.69 -22.66 7.99
N LYS A 157 2.90 -22.27 8.40
CA LYS A 157 3.28 -22.16 9.81
C LYS A 157 2.78 -20.87 10.45
N ILE A 158 2.38 -19.87 9.67
CA ILE A 158 1.99 -18.55 10.16
C ILE A 158 0.47 -18.43 10.29
N LYS A 159 -0.01 -17.99 11.44
CA LYS A 159 -1.42 -17.69 11.69
C LYS A 159 -1.58 -16.27 12.24
N VAL A 160 -2.13 -15.38 11.41
CA VAL A 160 -2.49 -14.03 11.84
C VAL A 160 -3.86 -14.06 12.50
N ARG A 161 -3.97 -13.45 13.69
CA ARG A 161 -5.23 -13.31 14.43
C ARG A 161 -5.88 -11.98 14.14
N PRO A 162 -7.22 -11.91 14.26
CA PRO A 162 -7.94 -10.65 14.25
C PRO A 162 -7.39 -9.67 15.29
N ASN A 163 -7.48 -8.37 14.99
CA ASN A 163 -7.11 -7.32 15.93
C ASN A 163 -7.89 -7.46 17.25
N GLN A 164 -7.17 -7.43 18.37
CA GLN A 164 -7.73 -7.43 19.72
C GLN A 164 -7.06 -6.35 20.56
N GLY A 165 -7.83 -5.38 21.03
CA GLY A 165 -7.32 -4.22 21.77
C GLY A 165 -6.63 -4.55 23.10
N THR A 166 -6.92 -5.72 23.68
CA THR A 166 -6.24 -6.21 24.90
C THR A 166 -4.84 -6.74 24.63
N ILE A 167 -4.58 -7.26 23.42
CA ILE A 167 -3.26 -7.79 23.01
C ILE A 167 -2.44 -6.68 22.35
N SER A 168 -3.09 -5.84 21.55
CA SER A 168 -2.47 -4.75 20.81
C SER A 168 -3.22 -3.44 21.12
N PRO A 169 -2.86 -2.75 22.22
CA PRO A 169 -3.43 -1.45 22.56
C PRO A 169 -2.80 -0.32 21.73
N ASN A 170 -3.44 0.87 21.76
CA ASN A 170 -2.90 2.14 21.22
C ASN A 170 -2.60 2.13 19.71
N ASN A 171 -3.34 1.31 18.95
CA ASN A 171 -3.26 1.29 17.50
C ASN A 171 -3.99 2.46 16.88
N LEU A 172 -3.45 2.93 15.75
CA LEU A 172 -4.12 3.86 14.88
C LEU A 172 -5.34 3.22 14.19
N VAL A 173 -6.22 4.06 13.64
CA VAL A 173 -7.25 3.61 12.70
C VAL A 173 -6.63 2.93 11.48
N SER A 174 -7.23 1.84 11.02
CA SER A 174 -6.88 1.24 9.74
C SER A 174 -7.39 2.10 8.59
N GLY A 175 -6.53 2.99 8.10
CA GLY A 175 -6.84 3.94 7.03
C GLY A 175 -5.57 4.57 6.42
N GLY A 176 -5.75 5.61 5.62
CA GLY A 176 -4.66 6.40 5.05
C GLY A 176 -3.79 5.68 4.01
N SER A 177 -4.19 4.49 3.57
CA SER A 177 -3.38 3.61 2.69
C SER A 177 -2.01 3.23 3.28
N ILE A 178 -1.87 3.27 4.60
CA ILE A 178 -0.64 2.89 5.33
C ILE A 178 -0.85 1.71 6.30
N ALA A 179 -2.10 1.29 6.50
CA ALA A 179 -2.44 0.35 7.57
C ALA A 179 -1.75 -1.01 7.42
N SER A 180 -1.69 -1.53 6.18
CA SER A 180 -0.99 -2.79 5.91
C SER A 180 0.51 -2.68 6.13
N GLU A 181 1.10 -1.57 5.66
CA GLU A 181 2.53 -1.31 5.72
C GLU A 181 2.97 -1.15 7.18
N SER A 182 2.25 -0.37 7.99
CA SER A 182 2.54 -0.21 9.41
C SER A 182 2.40 -1.53 10.18
N SER A 183 1.33 -2.29 9.94
CA SER A 183 1.10 -3.57 10.65
C SER A 183 2.14 -4.62 10.27
N MET A 184 2.49 -4.70 8.98
CA MET A 184 3.52 -5.59 8.48
C MET A 184 4.90 -5.21 9.02
N GLN A 185 5.24 -3.91 9.04
CA GLN A 185 6.53 -3.45 9.56
C GLN A 185 6.70 -3.80 11.03
N ALA A 186 5.69 -3.59 11.87
CA ALA A 186 5.76 -3.98 13.28
C ALA A 186 5.92 -5.50 13.46
N ALA A 187 5.20 -6.30 12.67
CA ALA A 187 5.32 -7.76 12.72
C ALA A 187 6.71 -8.24 12.26
N ILE A 188 7.27 -7.62 11.21
CA ILE A 188 8.65 -7.85 10.76
C ILE A 188 9.65 -7.54 11.86
N ARG A 189 9.54 -6.38 12.52
CA ARG A 189 10.44 -6.01 13.63
C ARG A 189 10.35 -6.99 14.80
N ALA A 190 9.15 -7.42 15.18
CA ALA A 190 8.98 -8.45 16.20
C ALA A 190 9.62 -9.79 15.78
N ALA A 191 9.49 -10.18 14.51
CA ALA A 191 10.12 -11.37 13.96
C ALA A 191 11.66 -11.27 13.91
N GLU A 192 12.23 -10.10 13.59
CA GLU A 192 13.67 -9.83 13.65
C GLU A 192 14.21 -10.02 15.07
N ILE A 193 13.50 -9.52 16.08
CA ILE A 193 13.86 -9.72 17.50
C ILE A 193 13.91 -11.22 17.84
N LEU A 194 12.91 -12.00 17.41
CA LEU A 194 12.90 -13.45 17.65
C LEU A 194 14.04 -14.15 16.91
N LYS A 195 14.29 -13.79 15.66
CA LYS A 195 15.39 -14.34 14.86
C LYS A 195 16.74 -14.12 15.54
N GLU A 196 16.98 -12.92 16.06
CA GLU A 196 18.22 -12.61 16.77
C GLU A 196 18.33 -13.37 18.10
N ARG A 197 17.24 -13.46 18.87
CA ARG A 197 17.21 -14.27 20.11
C ARG A 197 17.53 -15.74 19.84
N MET A 198 17.05 -16.28 18.74
CA MET A 198 17.25 -17.68 18.35
C MET A 198 18.60 -17.93 17.67
N ARG A 199 19.33 -16.88 17.28
CA ARG A 199 20.62 -16.98 16.55
C ARG A 199 21.66 -17.84 17.26
N PRO A 200 21.92 -17.73 18.58
CA PRO A 200 22.90 -18.59 19.25
C PRO A 200 22.53 -20.09 19.21
N ILE A 201 21.23 -20.41 19.24
CA ILE A 201 20.76 -21.80 19.13
C ILE A 201 20.91 -22.30 17.70
N ARG A 202 20.63 -21.45 16.70
CA ARG A 202 20.85 -21.76 15.28
C ARG A 202 22.34 -22.00 14.99
N GLU A 203 23.24 -21.20 15.55
CA GLU A 203 24.69 -21.37 15.40
C GLU A 203 25.18 -22.66 16.07
N LYS A 204 24.62 -23.03 17.23
CA LYS A 204 24.95 -24.29 17.92
C LYS A 204 24.40 -25.53 17.20
N PHE A 205 23.29 -25.39 16.49
CA PHE A 205 22.59 -26.48 15.79
C PHE A 205 22.27 -26.06 14.35
N PRO A 206 23.27 -25.96 13.46
CA PRO A 206 23.08 -25.46 12.10
C PRO A 206 22.07 -26.28 11.29
N GLU A 207 22.13 -27.61 11.44
CA GLU A 207 21.29 -28.59 10.72
C GLU A 207 19.89 -28.77 11.30
N ALA A 208 19.57 -28.13 12.44
CA ALA A 208 18.25 -28.29 13.06
C ALA A 208 17.16 -27.76 12.15
N ASP A 209 16.12 -28.56 11.88
CA ASP A 209 14.95 -28.03 11.19
C ASP A 209 14.25 -26.95 12.03
N TRP A 210 13.27 -26.24 11.45
CA TRP A 210 12.57 -25.16 12.18
C TRP A 210 11.94 -25.64 13.50
N LYS A 211 11.33 -26.82 13.51
CA LYS A 211 10.64 -27.35 14.68
C LYS A 211 11.66 -27.70 15.76
N GLU A 212 12.74 -28.38 15.39
CA GLU A 212 13.83 -28.72 16.29
C GLU A 212 14.47 -27.44 16.86
N LEU A 213 14.71 -26.43 16.03
CA LEU A 213 15.23 -25.14 16.48
C LEU A 213 14.32 -24.53 17.56
N CYS A 214 13.00 -24.47 17.33
CA CYS A 214 12.03 -23.95 18.29
C CYS A 214 12.06 -24.72 19.63
N GLN A 215 12.12 -26.04 19.57
CA GLN A 215 12.18 -26.89 20.76
C GLN A 215 13.48 -26.66 21.55
N LYS A 216 14.62 -26.59 20.87
CA LYS A 216 15.92 -26.30 21.52
C LYS A 216 15.97 -24.88 22.08
N SER A 217 15.38 -23.89 21.39
CA SER A 217 15.27 -22.53 21.90
C SER A 217 14.46 -22.46 23.19
N ALA A 218 13.34 -23.18 23.26
CA ALA A 218 12.56 -23.29 24.49
C ALA A 218 13.30 -24.03 25.61
N ALA A 219 14.01 -25.12 25.29
CA ALA A 219 14.86 -25.83 26.26
C ALA A 219 16.00 -24.94 26.80
N GLY A 220 16.51 -24.04 25.96
CA GLY A 220 17.45 -22.98 26.33
C GLY A 220 16.82 -21.81 27.09
N LYS A 221 15.54 -21.88 27.46
CA LYS A 221 14.78 -20.83 28.18
C LYS A 221 14.74 -19.48 27.45
N LEU A 222 14.80 -19.49 26.12
CA LEU A 222 14.61 -18.27 25.33
C LEU A 222 13.14 -17.85 25.31
N ASP A 223 12.89 -16.55 25.42
CA ASP A 223 11.57 -15.97 25.21
C ASP A 223 11.21 -15.98 23.71
N LEU A 224 10.29 -16.87 23.36
CA LEU A 224 9.76 -17.08 22.01
C LEU A 224 8.54 -16.19 21.68
N THR A 225 8.34 -15.12 22.45
CA THR A 225 7.40 -14.05 22.13
C THR A 225 8.11 -12.71 22.03
N ALA A 226 7.84 -11.96 20.97
CA ALA A 226 8.34 -10.60 20.81
C ALA A 226 7.22 -9.65 20.41
N ARG A 227 7.34 -8.40 20.85
CA ARG A 227 6.42 -7.33 20.51
C ARG A 227 7.20 -6.14 19.96
N PHE A 228 6.61 -5.46 18.98
CA PHE A 228 7.05 -4.17 18.49
C PHE A 228 5.86 -3.22 18.42
N LEU A 229 6.10 -1.95 18.73
CA LEU A 229 5.11 -0.88 18.75
C LEU A 229 5.37 0.10 17.61
#